data_AF-A0A528A6H3-F1
#
_entry.id   AF-A0A528A6H3-F1
#
_cell.length_a   1.000
_cell.length_b   1.000
_cell.length_c   1.000
_cell.angle_alpha   90.00
_cell.angle_beta   90.00
_cell.angle_gamma   90.00
#
_symmetry.space_group_name_H-M   'P 1'
#
loop_
_entity.id
_entity.type
_entity.pdbx_description
1 polymer ?
#
loop_
_entity_poly.entity_id
_entity_poly.type
_entity_poly.pdbx_seq_one_letter_code
_entity_poly.pdbx_strand_id
1 'polypeptide(L)'
;APKFALDFMAGHAVDWYLMCEDLPDPESRIMVDGKDIVMQWRRSNMQSLDGLTKVMRENFRACGYPIVLSRPFDKRTPSHQCGTVKMGNDPATSPLDPFCRSFDHHNLFVVDASFLPNSAAVNPALSIAAQALRVADHIRKTELGA
;
A
#
# COMPACT_ATOMS: atom_id res chain seq x y z
N ALA A 1 0.55 27.39 -19.38
CA ALA A 1 -0.50 28.43 -19.24
C ALA A 1 0.13 29.70 -18.68
N PRO A 2 -0.45 30.90 -18.93
CA PRO A 2 0.05 32.15 -18.36
C PRO A 2 0.08 32.11 -16.82
N LYS A 3 1.10 32.73 -16.20
CA LYS A 3 1.33 32.66 -14.75
C LYS A 3 0.14 33.17 -13.92
N PHE A 4 -0.50 34.28 -14.31
CA PHE A 4 -1.65 34.82 -13.59
C PHE A 4 -2.82 33.82 -13.47
N ALA A 5 -3.05 33.03 -14.52
CA ALA A 5 -4.12 32.03 -14.54
C ALA A 5 -3.77 30.82 -13.67
N LEU A 6 -2.50 30.40 -13.66
CA LEU A 6 -2.01 29.35 -12.77
C LEU A 6 -2.09 29.76 -11.30
N ASP A 7 -1.65 30.98 -10.98
CA ASP A 7 -1.68 31.53 -9.62
C ASP A 7 -3.13 31.66 -9.12
N PHE A 8 -4.06 32.10 -9.98
CA PHE A 8 -5.50 32.12 -9.66
C PHE A 8 -6.03 30.71 -9.36
N MET A 9 -5.76 29.72 -10.22
CA MET A 9 -6.19 28.33 -9.98
C MET A 9 -5.58 27.77 -8.69
N ALA A 10 -4.29 27.98 -8.45
CA ALA A 10 -3.62 27.50 -7.24
C ALA A 10 -4.22 28.09 -5.95
N GLY A 11 -4.65 29.35 -5.97
CA GLY A 11 -5.33 29.99 -4.84
C GLY A 11 -6.78 29.55 -4.61
N HIS A 12 -7.39 28.81 -5.55
CA HIS A 12 -8.81 28.43 -5.51
C HIS A 12 -9.01 26.91 -5.74
N ALA A 13 -7.95 26.12 -5.71
CA ALA A 13 -7.99 24.67 -5.87
C ALA A 13 -7.62 23.98 -4.56
N VAL A 14 -8.23 22.83 -4.31
CA VAL A 14 -7.90 21.94 -3.20
C VAL A 14 -7.68 20.55 -3.76
N ASP A 15 -6.53 19.96 -3.43
CA ASP A 15 -6.20 18.59 -3.80
C ASP A 15 -6.71 17.61 -2.74
N TRP A 16 -7.31 16.52 -3.20
CA TRP A 16 -7.81 15.44 -2.35
C TRP A 16 -7.27 14.10 -2.80
N TYR A 17 -6.76 13.32 -1.85
CA TYR A 17 -6.36 11.94 -2.10
C TYR A 17 -7.48 10.98 -1.77
N LEU A 18 -7.90 10.25 -2.79
CA LEU A 18 -8.85 9.16 -2.66
C LEU A 18 -8.10 7.84 -2.73
N MET A 19 -8.23 7.03 -1.68
CA MET A 19 -7.58 5.73 -1.59
C MET A 19 -8.63 4.62 -1.64
N CYS A 20 -8.32 3.57 -2.37
CA CYS A 20 -9.03 2.31 -2.36
C CYS A 20 -7.99 1.20 -2.23
N GLU A 21 -8.42 0.01 -1.80
CA GLU A 21 -7.53 -1.13 -1.66
C GLU A 21 -7.15 -1.69 -3.04
N ASP A 22 -5.84 -1.89 -3.28
CA ASP A 22 -5.40 -2.84 -4.28
C ASP A 22 -5.52 -4.26 -3.69
N LEU A 23 -6.30 -5.11 -4.35
CA LEU A 23 -6.46 -6.51 -3.94
C LEU A 23 -5.19 -7.31 -4.28
N PRO A 24 -4.80 -8.29 -3.44
CA PRO A 24 -3.68 -9.18 -3.72
C PRO A 24 -3.88 -9.92 -5.05
N ASP A 25 -2.88 -9.86 -5.92
CA ASP A 25 -2.87 -10.57 -7.20
C ASP A 25 -1.58 -11.42 -7.28
N PRO A 26 -1.68 -12.76 -7.43
CA PRO A 26 -0.52 -13.62 -7.63
C PRO A 26 0.25 -13.33 -8.93
N GLU A 27 -0.23 -12.45 -9.79
CA GLU A 27 0.47 -12.05 -11.00
C GLU A 27 1.07 -10.64 -10.91
N SER A 28 0.83 -9.95 -9.78
CA SER A 28 1.59 -8.75 -9.40
C SER A 28 2.83 -9.17 -8.60
N ARG A 29 4.01 -8.85 -9.13
CA ARG A 29 5.30 -9.35 -8.65
C ARG A 29 6.36 -8.26 -8.69
N ILE A 30 7.22 -8.29 -7.68
CA ILE A 30 8.54 -7.64 -7.72
C ILE A 30 9.55 -8.77 -7.96
N MET A 31 10.38 -8.61 -8.97
CA MET A 31 11.37 -9.60 -9.39
C MET A 31 12.73 -8.93 -9.53
N VAL A 32 13.79 -9.74 -9.52
CA VAL A 32 15.16 -9.29 -9.79
C VAL A 32 15.62 -9.92 -11.10
N ASP A 33 16.08 -9.09 -12.04
CA ASP A 33 16.67 -9.50 -13.31
C ASP A 33 18.08 -8.93 -13.41
N GLY A 34 19.09 -9.74 -13.09
CA GLY A 34 20.48 -9.30 -12.97
C GLY A 34 20.64 -8.21 -11.90
N LYS A 35 20.85 -6.97 -12.34
CA LYS A 35 20.99 -5.79 -11.47
C LYS A 35 19.71 -4.96 -11.36
N ASP A 36 18.69 -5.29 -12.15
CA ASP A 36 17.48 -4.50 -12.28
C ASP A 36 16.37 -5.07 -11.39
N ILE A 37 15.58 -4.16 -10.79
CA ILE A 37 14.35 -4.50 -10.08
C ILE A 37 13.19 -4.36 -11.05
N VAL A 38 12.51 -5.47 -11.33
CA VAL A 38 11.38 -5.51 -12.26
C VAL A 38 10.08 -5.47 -11.47
N MET A 39 9.33 -4.38 -11.64
CA MET A 39 7.99 -4.22 -11.07
C MET A 39 6.91 -4.60 -12.09
N GLN A 40 6.36 -5.80 -11.94
CA GLN A 40 5.17 -6.24 -12.65
C GLN A 40 3.94 -5.99 -11.77
N TRP A 41 3.15 -4.98 -12.11
CA TRP A 41 1.92 -4.66 -11.37
C TRP A 41 0.71 -4.69 -12.29
N ARG A 42 -0.35 -5.39 -11.85
CA ARG A 42 -1.68 -5.38 -12.46
C ARG A 42 -2.61 -4.55 -11.56
N ARG A 43 -3.31 -3.59 -12.16
CA ARG A 43 -4.35 -2.83 -11.46
C ARG A 43 -5.46 -3.78 -11.02
N SER A 44 -5.88 -3.69 -9.78
CA SER A 44 -7.01 -4.44 -9.24
C SER A 44 -8.06 -3.49 -8.67
N ASN A 45 -9.22 -4.03 -8.29
CA ASN A 45 -10.30 -3.31 -7.58
C ASN A 45 -10.84 -2.02 -8.25
N MET A 46 -10.71 -1.88 -9.57
CA MET A 46 -11.08 -0.66 -10.31
C MET A 46 -12.57 -0.30 -10.18
N GLN A 47 -13.45 -1.31 -10.09
CA GLN A 47 -14.89 -1.06 -9.89
C GLN A 47 -15.17 -0.31 -8.59
N SER A 48 -14.49 -0.68 -7.50
CA SER A 48 -14.63 -0.02 -6.20
C SER A 48 -14.07 1.40 -6.24
N LEU A 49 -12.92 1.60 -6.91
CA LEU A 49 -12.34 2.93 -7.10
C LEU A 49 -13.26 3.84 -7.93
N ASP A 50 -13.85 3.33 -9.00
CA ASP A 50 -14.79 4.08 -9.85
C ASP A 50 -16.05 4.47 -9.08
N GLY A 51 -16.62 3.53 -8.32
CA GLY A 51 -17.77 3.77 -7.45
C GLY A 51 -17.49 4.84 -6.39
N LEU A 52 -16.37 4.72 -5.68
CA LEU A 52 -15.94 5.69 -4.68
C LEU A 52 -15.67 7.06 -5.31
N THR A 53 -15.04 7.11 -6.48
CA THR A 53 -14.79 8.34 -7.23
C THR A 53 -16.11 9.02 -7.62
N LYS A 54 -17.11 8.25 -8.07
CA LYS A 54 -18.44 8.78 -8.41
C LYS A 54 -19.09 9.46 -7.20
N VAL A 55 -19.16 8.76 -6.06
CA VAL A 55 -19.76 9.29 -4.82
C VAL A 55 -19.02 10.55 -4.36
N MET A 56 -17.69 10.54 -4.38
CA MET A 56 -16.89 11.70 -3.98
C MET A 56 -17.15 12.92 -4.87
N ARG A 57 -17.25 12.72 -6.20
CA ARG A 57 -17.53 13.79 -7.15
C ARG A 57 -18.93 14.38 -6.96
N GLU A 58 -19.93 13.55 -6.66
CA GLU A 58 -21.29 13.99 -6.34
C GLU A 58 -21.30 14.84 -5.06
N ASN A 59 -20.61 14.39 -4.01
CA ASN A 59 -20.50 15.13 -2.75
C ASN A 59 -19.78 16.48 -2.92
N PHE A 60 -18.65 16.55 -3.65
CA PHE A 60 -17.98 17.82 -3.88
C PHE A 60 -18.83 18.82 -4.65
N ARG A 61 -19.58 18.38 -5.66
CA ARG A 61 -20.52 19.24 -6.37
C ARG A 61 -21.62 19.76 -5.44
N ALA A 62 -22.15 18.91 -4.56
CA ALA A 62 -23.12 19.32 -3.55
C ALA A 62 -22.55 20.33 -2.54
N CYS A 63 -21.25 20.26 -2.23
CA CYS A 63 -20.54 21.26 -1.44
C CYS A 63 -20.23 22.57 -2.20
N GLY A 64 -20.65 22.69 -3.47
CA GLY A 64 -20.50 23.91 -4.25
C GLY A 64 -19.22 23.99 -5.07
N TYR A 65 -18.43 22.91 -5.20
CA TYR A 65 -17.28 22.90 -6.11
C TYR A 65 -17.76 22.83 -7.56
N PRO A 66 -17.58 23.89 -8.39
CA PRO A 66 -18.14 23.94 -9.74
C PRO A 66 -17.36 23.06 -10.73
N ILE A 67 -16.07 22.79 -10.43
CA ILE A 67 -15.18 21.97 -11.24
C ILE A 67 -14.58 20.92 -10.32
N VAL A 68 -14.78 19.65 -10.67
CA VAL A 68 -14.18 18.51 -9.98
C VAL A 68 -13.43 17.69 -11.01
N LEU A 69 -12.11 17.61 -10.89
CA LEU A 69 -11.26 16.78 -11.74
C LEU A 69 -10.74 15.61 -10.91
N SER A 70 -10.59 14.44 -11.53
CA SER A 70 -10.09 13.25 -10.86
C SER A 70 -9.16 12.51 -11.81
N ARG A 71 -8.03 12.05 -11.29
CA ARG A 71 -7.05 11.28 -12.05
C ARG A 71 -6.49 10.17 -11.17
N PRO A 72 -6.48 8.91 -11.64
CA PRO A 72 -5.85 7.84 -10.89
C PRO A 72 -4.33 8.00 -10.92
N PHE A 73 -3.68 7.60 -9.82
CA PHE A 73 -2.23 7.43 -9.80
C PHE A 73 -1.79 6.39 -10.84
N ASP A 74 -0.57 6.56 -11.35
CA ASP A 74 0.08 5.59 -12.21
C ASP A 74 1.27 4.92 -11.51
N LYS A 75 1.97 4.05 -12.24
CA LYS A 75 3.05 3.22 -11.69
C LYS A 75 4.30 4.00 -11.30
N ARG A 76 4.42 5.29 -11.64
CA ARG A 76 5.67 6.05 -11.52
C ARG A 76 5.97 6.47 -10.08
N THR A 77 4.96 6.50 -9.21
CA THR A 77 5.12 6.97 -7.83
C THR A 77 4.39 6.02 -6.85
N PRO A 78 4.90 4.79 -6.65
CA PRO A 78 4.32 3.87 -5.68
C PRO A 78 4.67 4.31 -4.24
N SER A 79 3.66 4.63 -3.43
CA SER A 79 3.86 5.13 -2.05
C SER A 79 3.62 4.10 -0.95
N HIS A 80 2.74 3.10 -1.18
CA HIS A 80 2.35 2.09 -0.19
C HIS A 80 2.56 0.67 -0.73
N GLN A 81 3.76 0.36 -1.19
CA GLN A 81 4.11 -0.99 -1.63
C GLN A 81 3.99 -1.96 -0.45
N CYS A 82 3.32 -3.10 -0.64
CA CYS A 82 3.09 -4.09 0.41
C CYS A 82 2.92 -5.50 -0.16
N GLY A 83 2.89 -6.51 0.72
CA GLY A 83 2.55 -7.89 0.36
C GLY A 83 3.56 -8.67 -0.46
N THR A 84 4.79 -8.14 -0.63
CA THR A 84 5.86 -8.81 -1.41
C THR A 84 6.43 -10.05 -0.71
N VAL A 85 6.34 -10.12 0.62
CA VAL A 85 6.80 -11.25 1.46
C VAL A 85 5.78 -11.46 2.57
N LYS A 86 4.53 -11.75 2.16
CA LYS A 86 3.38 -11.77 3.08
C LYS A 86 3.53 -12.79 4.22
N MET A 87 2.98 -12.46 5.38
CA MET A 87 2.81 -13.40 6.48
C MET A 87 1.57 -14.28 6.30
N GLY A 88 1.57 -15.45 6.93
CA GLY A 88 0.43 -16.34 7.00
C GLY A 88 0.62 -17.47 8.00
N ASN A 89 -0.37 -18.36 8.09
CA ASN A 89 -0.34 -19.50 9.02
C ASN A 89 0.15 -20.80 8.39
N ASP A 90 0.44 -20.80 7.07
CA ASP A 90 0.78 -22.00 6.30
C ASP A 90 2.03 -21.75 5.44
N PRO A 91 3.13 -22.49 5.66
CA PRO A 91 4.37 -22.37 4.87
C PRO A 91 4.17 -22.69 3.38
N ALA A 92 3.15 -23.46 3.01
CA ALA A 92 2.87 -23.77 1.60
C ALA A 92 2.34 -22.55 0.82
N THR A 93 1.84 -21.52 1.51
CA THR A 93 1.19 -20.36 0.87
C THR A 93 1.76 -19.01 1.27
N SER A 94 2.62 -18.97 2.29
CA SER A 94 3.19 -17.74 2.84
C SER A 94 4.65 -17.96 3.27
N PRO A 95 5.59 -17.07 2.91
CA PRO A 95 7.00 -17.20 3.29
C PRO A 95 7.27 -16.91 4.78
N LEU A 96 6.43 -16.09 5.42
CA LEU A 96 6.58 -15.73 6.83
C LEU A 96 5.44 -16.27 7.67
N ASP A 97 5.76 -16.63 8.92
CA ASP A 97 4.79 -16.90 9.96
C ASP A 97 4.12 -15.60 10.48
N PRO A 98 3.13 -15.67 11.38
CA PRO A 98 2.46 -14.48 11.92
C PRO A 98 3.36 -13.57 12.76
N PHE A 99 4.57 -13.99 13.13
CA PHE A 99 5.58 -13.16 13.81
C PHE A 99 6.67 -12.70 12.84
N CYS A 100 6.37 -12.68 11.54
CA CYS A 100 7.28 -12.22 10.49
C CYS A 100 8.59 -13.01 10.42
N ARG A 101 8.62 -14.23 10.98
CA ARG A 101 9.76 -15.14 10.87
C ARG A 101 9.64 -15.94 9.59
N SER A 102 10.74 -16.13 8.87
CA SER A 102 10.77 -17.03 7.73
C SER A 102 10.50 -18.47 8.16
N PHE A 103 9.64 -19.17 7.42
CA PHE A 103 9.44 -20.62 7.60
C PHE A 103 10.70 -21.43 7.20
N ASP A 104 11.50 -20.94 6.25
CA ASP A 104 12.69 -21.62 5.75
C ASP A 104 13.94 -21.39 6.63
N HIS A 105 13.99 -20.24 7.31
CA HIS A 105 15.16 -19.80 8.08
C HIS A 105 14.75 -19.29 9.47
N HIS A 106 14.96 -20.12 10.49
CA HIS A 106 14.49 -19.87 11.87
C HIS A 106 15.06 -18.60 12.53
N ASN A 107 16.21 -18.10 12.05
CA ASN A 107 16.89 -16.89 12.55
C ASN A 107 16.68 -15.65 11.64
N LEU A 108 15.78 -15.72 10.66
CA LEU A 108 15.47 -14.62 9.74
C LEU A 108 14.08 -14.06 9.99
N PHE A 109 14.01 -12.73 10.18
CA PHE A 109 12.77 -11.99 10.33
C PHE A 109 12.70 -10.86 9.29
N VAL A 110 11.52 -10.64 8.71
CA VAL A 110 11.29 -9.58 7.71
C VAL A 110 10.13 -8.70 8.16
N VAL A 111 10.41 -7.46 8.54
CA VAL A 111 9.43 -6.57 9.17
C VAL A 111 9.37 -5.22 8.48
N ASP A 112 8.49 -5.12 7.48
CA ASP A 112 8.08 -3.87 6.82
C ASP A 112 6.69 -4.08 6.16
N ALA A 113 6.26 -3.20 5.26
CA ALA A 113 4.97 -3.36 4.57
C ALA A 113 4.83 -4.69 3.80
N SER A 114 5.92 -5.40 3.47
CA SER A 114 5.91 -6.66 2.73
C SER A 114 5.12 -7.77 3.41
N PHE A 115 5.05 -7.77 4.75
CA PHE A 115 4.35 -8.84 5.48
C PHE A 115 2.83 -8.75 5.33
N LEU A 116 2.27 -7.61 4.92
CA LEU A 116 0.83 -7.38 4.86
C LEU A 116 0.17 -8.28 3.79
N PRO A 117 -0.75 -9.20 4.17
CA PRO A 117 -1.46 -10.01 3.19
C PRO A 117 -2.46 -9.20 2.34
N ASN A 118 -2.85 -8.01 2.81
CA ASN A 118 -3.75 -7.07 2.15
C ASN A 118 -3.29 -5.62 2.42
N SER A 119 -3.69 -4.66 1.60
CA SER A 119 -3.22 -3.26 1.73
C SER A 119 -4.10 -2.41 2.66
N ALA A 120 -5.31 -2.89 2.99
CA ALA A 120 -6.25 -2.26 3.92
C ALA A 120 -6.74 -0.84 3.54
N ALA A 121 -6.49 -0.38 2.30
CA ALA A 121 -6.88 0.93 1.76
C ALA A 121 -6.42 2.17 2.58
N VAL A 122 -5.51 2.00 3.54
CA VAL A 122 -5.03 3.06 4.43
C VAL A 122 -3.50 3.05 4.52
N ASN A 123 -2.93 4.11 5.09
CA ASN A 123 -1.47 4.24 5.23
C ASN A 123 -0.92 3.13 6.16
N PRO A 124 0.04 2.30 5.71
CA PRO A 124 0.46 1.10 6.44
C PRO A 124 1.43 1.37 7.59
N ALA A 125 1.99 2.58 7.69
CA ALA A 125 3.10 2.90 8.60
C ALA A 125 2.82 2.54 10.07
N LEU A 126 1.61 2.84 10.56
CA LEU A 126 1.24 2.52 11.95
C LEU A 126 1.12 1.01 12.17
N SER A 127 0.57 0.28 11.20
CA SER A 127 0.48 -1.19 11.24
C SER A 127 1.87 -1.85 11.22
N ILE A 128 2.80 -1.29 10.43
CA ILE A 128 4.20 -1.74 10.39
C ILE A 128 4.86 -1.52 11.75
N ALA A 129 4.72 -0.32 12.33
CA ALA A 129 5.30 -0.02 13.64
C ALA A 129 4.73 -0.92 14.74
N ALA A 130 3.41 -1.15 14.75
CA ALA A 130 2.76 -2.05 15.69
C ALA A 130 3.27 -3.49 15.55
N GLN A 131 3.39 -4.00 14.32
CA GLN A 131 3.93 -5.33 14.06
C GLN A 131 5.41 -5.43 14.46
N ALA A 132 6.22 -4.42 14.18
CA ALA A 132 7.63 -4.39 14.58
C ALA A 132 7.81 -4.48 16.10
N LEU A 133 7.02 -3.74 16.87
CA LEU A 133 7.03 -3.83 18.33
C LEU A 133 6.62 -5.23 18.80
N ARG A 134 5.60 -5.84 18.18
CA ARG A 134 5.14 -7.20 18.50
C ARG A 134 6.21 -8.26 18.19
N VAL A 135 6.88 -8.15 17.05
CA VAL A 135 7.94 -9.08 16.63
C VAL A 135 9.19 -8.92 17.50
N ALA A 136 9.57 -7.69 17.84
CA ALA A 136 10.69 -7.44 18.74
C ALA A 136 10.46 -8.05 20.14
N ASP A 137 9.25 -7.93 20.69
CA ASP A 137 8.89 -8.58 21.96
C ASP A 137 8.92 -10.12 21.84
N HIS A 138 8.48 -10.67 20.71
CA HIS A 138 8.56 -12.10 20.43
C HIS A 138 10.03 -12.58 20.40
N ILE A 139 10.88 -11.95 19.59
CA ILE A 139 12.32 -12.27 19.50
C ILE A 139 12.97 -12.22 20.88
N ARG A 140 12.67 -11.19 21.68
CA ARG A 140 13.19 -11.07 23.05
C ARG A 140 12.82 -12.26 23.93
N LYS A 141 11.60 -12.78 23.81
CA LYS A 141 11.08 -13.87 24.64
C LYS A 141 11.51 -15.26 24.17
N THR A 142 11.67 -15.47 22.86
CA THR A 142 11.87 -16.80 22.28
C THR A 142 13.27 -17.06 21.77
N GLU A 143 14.01 -16.02 21.38
CA GLU A 143 15.34 -16.15 20.77
C GLU A 143 16.48 -15.62 21.66
N LEU A 144 16.21 -14.55 22.43
CA LEU A 144 17.23 -13.86 23.23
C LEU A 144 17.04 -14.03 24.74
N GLY A 145 15.92 -14.62 25.16
CA GLY A 145 15.62 -14.88 26.55
C GLY A 145 16.34 -16.14 27.02
N ALA A 146 17.36 -15.96 27.87
CA ALA A 146 17.79 -16.98 28.83
C ALA A 146 16.83 -17.02 30.03
#